data_AF-A0A6P1IVV4-F1
#
_entry.id   AF-A0A6P1IVV4-F1
#
_cell.length_a   1.000
_cell.length_b   1.000
_cell.length_c   1.000
_cell.angle_alpha   90.00
_cell.angle_beta   90.00
_cell.angle_gamma   90.00
#
_symmetry.space_group_name_H-M   'P 1'
#
loop_
_entity.id
_entity.type
_entity.pdbx_description
1 polymer ?
#
loop_
_entity_poly.entity_id
_entity_poly.type
_entity_poly.pdbx_seq_one_letter_code
_entity_poly.pdbx_strand_id
1 'polypeptide(L)' 'MSLDDLITIEQLVEAYPRILTVPTLRWQLRHRDTNGLGHACVRVGKKLLIHRPSYERWLPTRGGAI' A
#
# COMPACT_ATOMS: atom_id res chain seq x y z
N MET A 1 -14.26 -3.18 -5.89
CA MET A 1 -12.95 -2.52 -5.98
C MET A 1 -13.09 -1.42 -7.02
N SER A 2 -13.01 -0.14 -6.64
CA SER A 2 -13.10 0.97 -7.59
C SER A 2 -11.71 1.31 -8.14
N LEU A 3 -11.64 1.77 -9.40
CA LEU A 3 -10.39 2.24 -9.99
C LEU A 3 -9.98 3.62 -9.44
N ASP A 4 -10.96 4.42 -8.99
CA ASP A 4 -10.72 5.75 -8.38
C ASP A 4 -9.94 5.66 -7.06
N ASP A 5 -9.93 4.48 -6.44
CA ASP A 5 -9.24 4.19 -5.18
C ASP A 5 -7.79 3.71 -5.38
N LEU A 6 -7.32 3.62 -6.62
CA LEU A 6 -5.95 3.22 -6.95
C LEU A 6 -5.02 4.44 -6.89
N ILE A 7 -4.04 4.37 -6.01
CA ILE A 7 -3.08 5.45 -5.78
C ILE A 7 -1.64 4.97 -5.86
N THR A 8 -0.72 5.89 -6.14
CA THR A 8 0.72 5.61 -6.09
C THR A 8 1.24 5.62 -4.65
N ILE A 9 2.49 5.19 -4.49
CA ILE A 9 3.24 5.27 -3.23
C ILE A 9 3.28 6.71 -2.72
N GLU A 10 3.59 7.64 -3.62
CA GLU A 10 3.75 9.06 -3.32
C GLU A 10 2.43 9.67 -2.82
N GLN A 11 1.32 9.38 -3.52
CA GLN A 11 -0.01 9.84 -3.13
C GLN A 11 -0.46 9.28 -1.77
N LEU A 12 -0.12 8.03 -1.47
CA LEU A 12 -0.47 7.43 -0.17
C LEU A 12 0.34 8.05 0.97
N VAL A 13 1.62 8.35 0.75
CA VAL A 13 2.46 9.06 1.74
C VAL A 13 1.99 10.49 1.93
N GLU A 14 1.61 11.19 0.86
CA GLU A 14 1.07 12.55 0.92
C GLU A 14 -0.27 12.62 1.68
N ALA A 15 -1.10 11.58 1.57
CA ALA A 15 -2.35 11.48 2.32
C ALA A 15 -2.13 11.24 3.83
N TYR A 16 -1.07 10.53 4.21
CA TYR A 16 -0.79 10.15 5.61
C TYR A 16 0.68 10.38 6.03
N PRO A 17 1.22 11.60 5.90
CA PRO A 17 2.66 11.85 6.06
C PRO A 17 3.15 11.69 7.51
N ARG A 18 2.24 11.69 8.48
CA ARG A 18 2.55 11.47 9.90
C ARG A 18 2.75 10.00 10.27
N ILE A 19 2.24 9.10 9.45
CA ILE A 19 2.20 7.66 9.72
C ILE A 19 3.05 6.89 8.71
N LEU A 20 3.08 7.36 7.46
CA LEU A 20 3.74 6.70 6.36
C LEU A 20 4.91 7.53 5.85
N THR A 21 6.01 6.84 5.55
CA THR A 21 7.15 7.39 4.81
C THR A 21 7.38 6.54 3.55
N VAL A 22 7.97 7.14 2.51
CA VAL A 22 8.31 6.40 1.28
C VAL A 22 9.19 5.16 1.57
N PRO A 23 10.24 5.24 2.43
CA PRO A 23 11.03 4.05 2.79
C PRO A 23 10.19 2.94 3.42
N THR A 24 9.36 3.25 4.42
CA THR A 24 8.50 2.27 5.10
C THR A 24 7.55 1.61 4.11
N LEU A 25 6.88 2.41 3.27
CA LEU A 25 5.91 1.89 2.30
C LEU A 25 6.59 1.03 1.22
N ARG A 26 7.79 1.40 0.76
CA ARG A 26 8.58 0.56 -0.15
C ARG A 26 9.00 -0.76 0.49
N TRP A 27 9.34 -0.76 1.77
CA TRP A 27 9.63 -1.99 2.50
C TRP A 27 8.40 -2.89 2.58
N GLN A 28 7.22 -2.33 2.90
CA GLN A 28 5.96 -3.08 2.98
C GLN A 28 5.60 -3.71 1.63
N LEU A 29 5.76 -2.96 0.53
CA LEU A 29 5.48 -3.44 -0.82
C LEU A 29 6.47 -4.49 -1.32
N ARG A 30 7.74 -4.40 -0.88
CA ARG A 30 8.76 -5.42 -1.17
C ARG A 30 8.39 -6.76 -0.54
N HIS A 31 7.83 -6.74 0.66
CA HIS A 31 7.41 -7.93 1.40
C HIS A 31 5.92 -8.24 1.24
N ARG A 32 5.25 -7.68 0.21
CA ARG A 32 3.79 -7.77 0.07
C ARG A 32 3.24 -9.20 0.00
N ASP A 33 4.06 -10.11 -0.53
CA ASP A 33 3.69 -11.52 -0.68
C ASP A 33 3.78 -12.26 0.66
N THR A 34 4.63 -11.81 1.58
CA THR A 34 4.85 -12.44 2.89
C THR A 34 4.10 -11.75 4.03
N ASN A 35 3.86 -10.44 3.95
CA ASN A 35 3.12 -9.68 4.96
C ASN A 35 1.61 -9.59 4.66
N GLY A 36 1.16 -10.16 3.54
CA GLY A 36 -0.24 -10.18 3.13
C GLY A 36 -0.74 -8.93 2.41
N LEU A 37 0.11 -7.91 2.15
CA LEU A 37 -0.27 -6.68 1.46
C LEU A 37 -0.57 -6.90 -0.04
N GLY A 38 -0.18 -8.04 -0.61
CA GLY A 38 -0.35 -8.35 -2.03
C GLY A 38 -1.78 -8.14 -2.55
N HIS A 39 -2.80 -8.41 -1.72
CA HIS A 39 -4.22 -8.23 -2.09
C HIS A 39 -4.64 -6.76 -2.27
N ALA A 40 -3.89 -5.80 -1.73
CA ALA A 40 -4.12 -4.37 -1.91
C ALA A 40 -3.33 -3.80 -3.09
N CYS A 41 -2.45 -4.59 -3.71
CA CYS A 41 -1.57 -4.14 -4.78
C CYS A 41 -2.17 -4.48 -6.15
N VAL A 42 -2.18 -3.52 -7.07
CA VAL A 42 -2.61 -3.73 -8.46
C VAL A 42 -1.53 -3.30 -9.43
N ARG A 43 -1.19 -4.20 -10.34
CA ARG A 43 -0.22 -3.90 -11.41
C ARG A 43 -0.96 -3.47 -12.66
N VAL A 44 -0.72 -2.24 -13.09
CA VAL A 44 -1.24 -1.67 -14.35
C VAL A 44 -0.05 -1.39 -15.26
N GLY A 45 0.18 -2.27 -16.23
CA GLY A 45 1.37 -2.25 -17.07
C GLY A 45 2.65 -2.35 -16.24
N LYS A 46 3.50 -1.32 -16.29
CA LYS A 46 4.76 -1.24 -15.52
C LYS A 46 4.59 -0.59 -14.13
N LYS A 47 3.41 -0.06 -13.80
CA LYS A 47 3.16 0.65 -12.53
C LYS A 47 2.52 -0.28 -11.50
N LEU A 48 2.99 -0.18 -10.26
CA LEU A 48 2.35 -0.79 -9.10
C LEU A 48 1.54 0.30 -8.39
N LEU A 49 0.23 0.09 -8.30
CA LEU A 49 -0.71 0.95 -7.59
C LEU A 49 -1.22 0.23 -6.35
N ILE A 50 -1.70 1.02 -5.40
CA ILE A 50 -2.23 0.55 -4.12
C ILE A 50 -3.71 0.91 -4.08
N HIS A 51 -4.56 -0.08 -3.85
CA HIS A 51 -5.98 0.15 -3.57
C HIS A 51 -6.13 0.62 -2.13
N ARG A 52 -6.40 1.92 -1.93
CA ARG A 52 -6.42 2.58 -0.63
C ARG A 52 -7.30 1.85 0.40
N PRO A 53 -8.58 1.50 0.13
CA PRO A 53 -9.43 0.83 1.13
C PRO A 53 -8.93 -0.58 1.52
N SER A 54 -8.21 -1.27 0.65
CA SER A 54 -7.61 -2.56 1.01
C SER A 54 -6.36 -2.37 1.86
N TYR A 55 -5.54 -1.38 1.54
CA TYR A 55 -4.37 -1.02 2.32
C TYR A 55 -4.75 -0.61 3.76
N GLU A 56 -5.76 0.24 3.93
CA GLU A 56 -6.23 0.69 5.24
C GLU A 56 -6.76 -0.47 6.09
N ARG A 57 -7.46 -1.43 5.48
CA ARG A 57 -7.91 -2.66 6.17
C ARG A 57 -6.77 -3.59 6.53
N TRP A 58 -5.70 -3.60 5.73
CA TRP A 58 -4.51 -4.40 5.97
C TRP A 58 -3.59 -3.79 7.04
N LEU A 59 -3.48 -2.47 7.11
CA LEU A 59 -2.55 -1.77 8.00
C LEU A 59 -2.65 -2.17 9.49
N PRO A 60 -3.83 -2.35 10.12
CA PRO A 60 -3.92 -2.78 11.52
C PRO A 60 -3.62 -4.27 11.73
N THR A 61 -3.42 -5.05 10.66
CA THR A 61 -3.04 -6.46 10.78
C THR A 61 -1.60 -6.60 11.24
N ARG A 62 -1.21 -7.80 11.72
CA ARG A 62 0.17 -8.12 12.11
C ARG A 62 1.21 -7.87 11.01
N GLY A 63 0.81 -7.79 9.74
CA GLY A 63 1.70 -7.49 8.61
C GLY A 63 2.03 -6.00 8.45
N GLY A 64 1.18 -5.10 8.96
CA GLY A 64 1.37 -3.65 8.88
C GLY A 64 2.06 -3.04 10.12
N ALA A 65 2.07 -3.77 11.24
CA ALA A 65 2.84 -3.44 12.44
C ALA A 65 4.31 -3.88 12.25
N ILE A 66 5.08 -3.06 11.54
CA ILE A 66 6.52 -3.23 11.28
C ILE A 66 7.34 -2.14 11.95
#